data_AF-A0A8J6FWF4-F1
#
_entry.id   AF-A0A8J6FWF4-F1
#
_cell.length_a   1.000
_cell.length_b   1.000
_cell.length_c   1.000
_cell.angle_alpha   90.00
_cell.angle_beta   90.00
_cell.angle_gamma   90.00
#
_symmetry.space_group_name_H-M   'P 1'
#
loop_
_entity.id
_entity.type
_entity.pdbx_description
1 polymer ?
#
loop_
_entity_poly.entity_id
_entity_poly.type
_entity_poly.pdbx_seq_one_letter_code
_entity_poly.pdbx_strand_id
1 'polypeptide(L)'
;MLSDPQVGCAFNMLRQFQKQKTNLEKNIEFVRNHPQFLTLCNATANHIQAMGDDTLVDVLYSIRQALSVLMVSISSVISHCFQERLVNKTELLFDGVDSSKVNIARRILLFLRNVKCSYYPLLERCNKVFIGSMSSLDLEAVCRIFSLYQFLQFHSFEFIEVARRRLVEMIPWSSGHPASFVRLFTTLGPVAGPEIRKQLKSTMLLMSEELSGQQVLTVLIAMEDMESRNAHLIKKIASVLYKHLDTYKSIELLKITQALSCLHFQNKELFMKLRELILSHLEASVMPSEICILVSALSMLPSSRLDQTALSRIEAILPQCDLKELSDIVVSLLRWIQNDHTCLAGPARQQLNLLRKLDHWGHHRLQQSTSLDLLWEELKALKGEWLQESLVEESVAALEHFVDEIDGTNVAKIAFFLSKTNYLSTVILDRIASVVVQQIEKIHPFSIPATILPFSVLNYDPPQKDEFLGACVQCLNSYKGKLDPVTLVFVGFSLATLEYFPEDLLKKMFTIKFLARLDSQLENVGVMTGAQQQIYKMLAEILGGHRCVKASTLSPYYHTVGKSPDTASSFWARLTRIVFF
;
A
#
# COMPACT_ATOMS: atom_id res chain seq x y z
N MET A 1 30.48 10.79 -25.94
CA MET A 1 30.55 9.52 -25.18
C MET A 1 31.62 9.69 -24.12
N LEU A 2 31.27 9.51 -22.85
CA LEU A 2 32.18 9.72 -21.70
C LEU A 2 32.79 8.37 -21.30
N SER A 3 34.09 8.32 -21.00
CA SER A 3 34.76 7.11 -20.50
C SER A 3 34.55 6.89 -19.00
N ASP A 4 34.73 5.66 -18.51
CA ASP A 4 34.57 5.30 -17.07
C ASP A 4 35.29 6.25 -16.09
N PRO A 5 36.56 6.66 -16.32
CA PRO A 5 37.23 7.62 -15.45
C PRO A 5 36.57 9.01 -15.47
N GLN A 6 36.00 9.41 -16.61
CA GLN A 6 35.34 10.71 -16.77
C GLN A 6 34.00 10.74 -16.03
N VAL A 7 33.27 9.63 -16.01
CA VAL A 7 32.04 9.47 -15.22
C VAL A 7 32.35 9.53 -13.73
N GLY A 8 33.37 8.79 -13.27
CA GLY A 8 33.84 8.86 -11.87
C GLY A 8 34.29 10.27 -11.46
N CYS A 9 34.98 10.99 -12.35
CA CYS A 9 35.42 12.37 -12.13
C CYS A 9 34.22 13.35 -12.03
N ALA A 10 33.20 13.18 -12.89
CA ALA A 10 31.98 13.99 -12.86
C ALA A 10 31.20 13.82 -11.54
N PHE A 11 31.09 12.59 -11.02
CA PHE A 11 30.48 12.33 -9.71
C PHE A 11 31.28 12.94 -8.56
N ASN A 12 32.61 12.89 -8.63
CA ASN A 12 33.48 13.55 -7.65
C ASN A 12 33.35 15.08 -7.68
N MET A 13 33.16 15.70 -8.85
CA MET A 13 32.89 17.13 -8.95
C MET A 13 31.50 17.50 -8.39
N LEU A 14 30.46 16.73 -8.69
CA LEU A 14 29.12 16.92 -8.09
C LEU A 14 29.15 16.82 -6.56
N ARG A 15 29.99 15.93 -6.03
CA ARG A 15 30.26 15.79 -4.59
C ARG A 15 30.96 17.02 -4.00
N GLN A 16 31.88 17.65 -4.71
CA GLN A 16 32.53 18.90 -4.27
C GLN A 16 31.55 20.09 -4.28
N PHE A 17 30.71 20.20 -5.31
CA PHE A 17 29.67 21.23 -5.39
C PHE A 17 28.64 21.16 -4.25
N GLN A 18 28.26 19.95 -3.81
CA GLN A 18 27.35 19.78 -2.67
C GLN A 18 27.93 20.21 -1.33
N LYS A 19 29.23 20.03 -1.10
CA LYS A 19 29.89 20.46 0.14
C LYS A 19 29.87 21.99 0.32
N GLN A 20 29.67 22.75 -0.76
CA GLN A 20 29.75 24.21 -0.77
C GLN A 20 28.39 24.93 -0.60
N LYS A 21 27.24 24.23 -0.60
CA LYS A 21 25.90 24.87 -0.50
C LYS A 21 25.02 24.26 0.60
N THR A 22 24.69 25.06 1.60
CA THR A 22 23.86 24.72 2.79
C THR A 22 22.34 24.74 2.58
N ASN A 23 21.83 25.05 1.38
CA ASN A 23 20.39 25.13 1.11
C ASN A 23 20.04 24.45 -0.23
N LEU A 24 19.76 23.15 -0.19
CA LEU A 24 19.56 22.33 -1.39
C LEU A 24 18.09 22.02 -1.74
N GLU A 25 17.16 22.14 -0.79
CA GLU A 25 15.74 21.84 -1.03
C GLU A 25 15.11 22.74 -2.12
N LYS A 26 15.69 23.93 -2.38
CA LYS A 26 15.23 24.87 -3.41
C LYS A 26 15.79 24.61 -4.83
N ASN A 27 16.74 23.69 -5.01
CA ASN A 27 17.48 23.54 -6.29
C ASN A 27 17.32 22.18 -6.98
N ILE A 28 16.54 21.25 -6.41
CA ILE A 28 16.36 19.89 -6.96
C ILE A 28 15.78 19.94 -8.38
N GLU A 29 14.79 20.81 -8.61
CA GLU A 29 14.11 20.94 -9.90
C GLU A 29 15.00 21.53 -11.01
N PHE A 30 15.87 22.49 -10.64
CA PHE A 30 16.84 23.09 -11.56
C PHE A 30 17.95 22.12 -11.98
N VAL A 31 18.45 21.30 -11.05
CA VAL A 31 19.47 20.28 -11.35
C VAL A 31 18.88 19.14 -12.16
N ARG A 32 17.65 18.70 -11.84
CA ARG A 32 16.93 17.63 -12.54
C ARG A 32 16.70 17.93 -14.02
N ASN A 33 16.39 19.18 -14.35
CA ASN A 33 16.10 19.59 -15.73
C ASN A 33 17.34 20.08 -16.49
N HIS A 34 18.54 20.01 -15.90
CA HIS A 34 19.74 20.51 -16.53
C HIS A 34 20.21 19.57 -17.65
N PRO A 35 20.41 20.05 -18.90
CA PRO A 35 20.74 19.20 -20.05
C PRO A 35 22.00 18.35 -19.86
N GLN A 36 23.01 18.90 -19.17
CA GLN A 36 24.26 18.18 -18.89
C GLN A 36 24.08 17.08 -17.84
N PHE A 37 23.15 17.23 -16.91
CA PHE A 37 22.84 16.20 -15.89
C PHE A 37 22.10 15.02 -16.54
N LEU A 38 21.15 15.30 -17.43
CA LEU A 38 20.47 14.29 -18.24
C LEU A 38 21.44 13.58 -19.19
N THR A 39 22.38 14.31 -19.80
CA THR A 39 23.44 13.74 -20.64
C THR A 39 24.37 12.83 -19.84
N LEU A 40 24.70 13.21 -18.60
CA LEU A 40 25.48 12.38 -17.68
C LEU A 40 24.73 11.09 -17.30
N CYS A 41 23.44 11.18 -16.99
CA CYS A 41 22.61 10.02 -16.67
C CYS A 41 22.52 9.05 -17.85
N ASN A 42 22.29 9.56 -19.07
CA ASN A 42 22.22 8.76 -20.29
C ASN A 42 23.58 8.14 -20.66
N ALA A 43 24.68 8.90 -20.52
CA ALA A 43 26.02 8.38 -20.74
C ALA A 43 26.39 7.30 -19.70
N THR A 44 26.00 7.50 -18.44
CA THR A 44 26.19 6.51 -17.37
C THR A 44 25.42 5.25 -17.70
N ALA A 45 24.15 5.35 -18.12
CA ALA A 45 23.29 4.22 -18.49
C ALA A 45 23.87 3.33 -19.61
N ASN A 46 24.55 3.93 -20.59
CA ASN A 46 25.07 3.25 -21.76
C ASN A 46 26.43 2.54 -21.55
N HIS A 47 27.19 2.90 -20.52
CA HIS A 47 28.52 2.32 -20.24
C HIS A 47 28.53 1.33 -19.05
N ILE A 48 27.36 1.01 -18.49
CA ILE A 48 27.21 0.19 -17.27
C ILE A 48 27.77 -1.23 -17.42
N GLN A 49 27.65 -1.84 -18.60
CA GLN A 49 28.17 -3.20 -18.82
C GLN A 49 29.70 -3.30 -18.78
N ALA A 50 30.42 -2.17 -18.90
CA ALA A 50 31.87 -2.12 -18.96
C ALA A 50 32.54 -1.58 -17.67
N MET A 51 31.77 -1.05 -16.72
CA MET A 51 32.32 -0.45 -15.50
C MET A 51 32.93 -1.50 -14.56
N GLY A 52 34.24 -1.36 -14.29
CA GLY A 52 34.96 -2.21 -13.35
C GLY A 52 34.54 -1.99 -11.88
N ASP A 53 34.71 -3.03 -11.05
CA ASP A 53 34.29 -3.05 -9.64
C ASP A 53 34.82 -1.87 -8.82
N ASP A 54 36.04 -1.39 -9.08
CA ASP A 54 36.63 -0.25 -8.35
C ASP A 54 35.95 1.09 -8.67
N THR A 55 35.55 1.30 -9.93
CA THR A 55 34.83 2.53 -10.35
C THR A 55 33.40 2.50 -9.81
N LEU A 56 32.81 1.31 -9.75
CA LEU A 56 31.49 1.10 -9.17
C LEU A 56 31.54 1.27 -7.64
N VAL A 57 32.61 0.84 -6.97
CA VAL A 57 32.87 1.09 -5.54
C VAL A 57 33.10 2.57 -5.26
N ASP A 58 33.82 3.30 -6.10
CA ASP A 58 34.00 4.76 -5.97
C ASP A 58 32.71 5.54 -6.27
N VAL A 59 31.93 5.09 -7.26
CA VAL A 59 30.57 5.56 -7.51
C VAL A 59 29.73 5.26 -6.28
N LEU A 60 29.73 4.03 -5.74
CA LEU A 60 29.04 3.55 -4.53
C LEU A 60 29.51 4.20 -3.23
N TYR A 61 30.75 4.68 -3.13
CA TYR A 61 31.35 5.34 -1.97
C TYR A 61 31.13 6.86 -2.03
N SER A 62 31.11 7.43 -3.24
CA SER A 62 30.60 8.77 -3.50
C SER A 62 29.08 8.83 -3.30
N ILE A 63 28.37 7.77 -3.69
CA ILE A 63 27.00 7.39 -3.34
C ILE A 63 26.93 7.19 -1.81
N ARG A 64 27.83 6.49 -1.12
CA ARG A 64 27.84 6.29 0.35
C ARG A 64 27.79 7.61 1.15
N GLN A 65 28.36 8.69 0.62
CA GLN A 65 28.28 10.03 1.20
C GLN A 65 27.26 10.99 0.53
N ALA A 66 26.88 10.78 -0.73
CA ALA A 66 26.01 11.68 -1.53
C ALA A 66 24.75 11.03 -2.16
N LEU A 67 24.43 9.78 -1.81
CA LEU A 67 23.29 8.95 -2.28
C LEU A 67 21.96 9.68 -2.24
N SER A 68 21.72 10.46 -1.19
CA SER A 68 20.39 10.97 -0.90
C SER A 68 19.91 11.99 -1.91
N VAL A 69 20.79 12.86 -2.41
CA VAL A 69 20.39 13.87 -3.39
C VAL A 69 20.46 13.29 -4.79
N LEU A 70 21.53 12.56 -5.11
CA LEU A 70 21.70 12.06 -6.47
C LEU A 70 20.65 11.00 -6.81
N MET A 71 20.34 10.06 -5.91
CA MET A 71 19.24 9.09 -6.14
C MET A 71 17.87 9.75 -6.23
N VAL A 72 17.57 10.73 -5.37
CA VAL A 72 16.31 11.50 -5.45
C VAL A 72 16.24 12.29 -6.76
N SER A 73 17.36 12.87 -7.19
CA SER A 73 17.44 13.68 -8.41
C SER A 73 17.43 12.85 -9.69
N ILE A 74 17.94 11.62 -9.68
CA ILE A 74 17.91 10.71 -10.84
C ILE A 74 16.70 9.76 -10.83
N SER A 75 15.94 9.62 -9.72
CA SER A 75 14.87 8.60 -9.61
C SER A 75 13.80 8.72 -10.69
N SER A 76 13.60 9.91 -11.24
CA SER A 76 12.66 10.16 -12.34
C SER A 76 13.22 9.92 -13.73
N VAL A 77 14.52 9.67 -13.87
CA VAL A 77 15.24 9.59 -15.15
C VAL A 77 15.97 8.25 -15.31
N ILE A 78 16.00 7.42 -14.27
CA ILE A 78 16.61 6.10 -14.34
C ILE A 78 15.70 5.10 -15.05
N SER A 79 16.28 4.27 -15.91
CA SER A 79 15.57 3.13 -16.49
C SER A 79 15.29 2.07 -15.43
N HIS A 80 14.25 1.25 -15.67
CA HIS A 80 13.89 0.13 -14.79
C HIS A 80 15.07 -0.83 -14.56
N CYS A 81 15.86 -1.12 -15.60
CA CYS A 81 17.06 -1.96 -15.50
C CYS A 81 18.15 -1.35 -14.60
N PHE A 82 18.35 -0.03 -14.62
CA PHE A 82 19.29 0.63 -13.71
C PHE A 82 18.81 0.57 -12.26
N GLN A 83 17.51 0.83 -12.05
CA GLN A 83 16.89 0.74 -10.73
C GLN A 83 17.06 -0.65 -10.11
N GLU A 84 16.77 -1.70 -10.87
CA GLU A 84 16.89 -3.09 -10.43
C GLU A 84 18.34 -3.43 -10.04
N ARG A 85 19.32 -3.08 -10.89
CA ARG A 85 20.75 -3.31 -10.59
C ARG A 85 21.21 -2.55 -9.36
N LEU A 86 20.78 -1.29 -9.21
CA LEU A 86 21.12 -0.46 -8.06
C LEU A 86 20.56 -1.05 -6.77
N VAL A 87 19.31 -1.54 -6.79
CA VAL A 87 18.67 -2.19 -5.65
C VAL A 87 19.39 -3.49 -5.28
N ASN A 88 19.66 -4.37 -6.25
CA ASN A 88 20.35 -5.65 -6.05
C ASN A 88 21.78 -5.44 -5.48
N LYS A 89 22.54 -4.47 -6.01
CA LYS A 89 23.88 -4.18 -5.49
C LYS A 89 23.84 -3.49 -4.12
N THR A 90 22.84 -2.65 -3.86
CA THR A 90 22.62 -2.04 -2.53
C THR A 90 22.37 -3.11 -1.47
N GLU A 91 21.61 -4.15 -1.83
CA GLU A 91 21.41 -5.30 -0.95
C GLU A 91 22.75 -5.98 -0.60
N LEU A 92 23.58 -6.32 -1.59
CA LEU A 92 24.87 -6.99 -1.38
C LEU A 92 25.81 -6.21 -0.45
N LEU A 93 25.76 -4.88 -0.49
CA LEU A 93 26.64 -4.01 0.28
C LEU A 93 26.11 -3.70 1.68
N PHE A 94 24.83 -3.99 1.97
CA PHE A 94 24.19 -3.62 3.23
C PHE A 94 24.85 -4.28 4.44
N ASP A 95 25.32 -5.53 4.29
CA ASP A 95 25.86 -6.33 5.41
C ASP A 95 27.29 -5.91 5.82
N GLY A 96 28.03 -5.21 4.95
CA GLY A 96 29.44 -4.84 5.15
C GLY A 96 29.69 -3.51 5.87
N VAL A 97 28.66 -2.80 6.36
CA VAL A 97 28.82 -1.41 6.86
C VAL A 97 28.46 -1.29 8.35
N ASP A 98 29.45 -1.10 9.23
CA ASP A 98 29.24 -1.26 10.68
C ASP A 98 28.88 -0.01 11.51
N SER A 99 29.17 1.24 11.10
CA SER A 99 29.03 2.39 12.02
C SER A 99 27.86 3.36 11.77
N SER A 100 26.91 3.07 10.87
CA SER A 100 25.69 3.88 10.73
C SER A 100 24.49 3.14 10.13
N LYS A 101 24.28 1.87 10.48
CA LYS A 101 23.23 1.01 9.88
C LYS A 101 21.83 1.65 9.89
N VAL A 102 21.46 2.35 10.97
CA VAL A 102 20.15 3.03 11.09
C VAL A 102 19.97 4.15 10.06
N ASN A 103 20.96 5.03 9.91
CA ASN A 103 20.88 6.13 8.95
C ASN A 103 20.89 5.63 7.50
N ILE A 104 21.64 4.57 7.22
CA ILE A 104 21.67 3.91 5.92
C ILE A 104 20.29 3.31 5.62
N ALA A 105 19.72 2.55 6.55
CA ALA A 105 18.38 1.98 6.42
C ALA A 105 17.32 3.05 6.17
N ARG A 106 17.33 4.19 6.89
CA ARG A 106 16.38 5.30 6.67
C ARG A 106 16.49 5.87 5.25
N ARG A 107 17.71 6.02 4.75
CA ARG A 107 17.97 6.55 3.40
C ARG A 107 17.52 5.58 2.30
N ILE A 108 17.71 4.29 2.53
CA ILE A 108 17.25 3.23 1.62
C ILE A 108 15.73 3.25 1.50
N LEU A 109 14.99 3.34 2.63
CA LEU A 109 13.53 3.45 2.57
C LEU A 109 13.06 4.69 1.77
N LEU A 110 13.73 5.83 1.94
CA LEU A 110 13.43 7.04 1.17
C LEU A 110 13.68 6.84 -0.33
N PHE A 111 14.78 6.16 -0.69
CA PHE A 111 15.05 5.83 -2.09
C PHE A 111 13.95 4.94 -2.67
N LEU A 112 13.65 3.83 -2.02
CA LEU A 112 12.61 2.89 -2.44
C LEU A 112 11.26 3.60 -2.63
N ARG A 113 10.92 4.54 -1.75
CA ARG A 113 9.71 5.38 -1.88
C ARG A 113 9.73 6.19 -3.17
N ASN A 114 10.84 6.84 -3.49
CA ASN A 114 10.93 7.72 -4.67
C ASN A 114 10.92 6.94 -5.99
N VAL A 115 11.50 5.75 -6.02
CA VAL A 115 11.42 4.84 -7.17
C VAL A 115 10.17 3.96 -7.16
N LYS A 116 9.25 4.19 -6.20
CA LYS A 116 7.99 3.44 -6.02
C LYS A 116 8.18 1.91 -6.04
N CYS A 117 9.25 1.42 -5.41
CA CYS A 117 9.68 0.02 -5.46
C CYS A 117 9.61 -0.65 -4.09
N SER A 118 8.82 -1.73 -4.00
CA SER A 118 8.68 -2.54 -2.78
C SER A 118 9.63 -3.74 -2.80
N TYR A 119 10.93 -3.50 -2.84
CA TYR A 119 11.93 -4.58 -2.86
C TYR A 119 12.10 -5.22 -1.47
N TYR A 120 11.38 -6.33 -1.25
CA TYR A 120 11.27 -7.00 0.05
C TYR A 120 12.61 -7.37 0.73
N PRO A 121 13.63 -7.94 0.04
CA PRO A 121 14.87 -8.34 0.70
C PRO A 121 15.55 -7.18 1.44
N LEU A 122 15.59 -6.01 0.81
CA LEU A 122 16.21 -4.82 1.37
C LEU A 122 15.35 -4.20 2.48
N LEU A 123 14.02 -4.24 2.33
CA LEU A 123 13.07 -3.81 3.35
C LEU A 123 13.21 -4.64 4.63
N GLU A 124 13.35 -5.95 4.52
CA GLU A 124 13.54 -6.86 5.66
C GLU A 124 14.87 -6.59 6.39
N ARG A 125 15.95 -6.32 5.65
CA ARG A 125 17.24 -5.93 6.24
C ARG A 125 17.14 -4.60 6.99
N CYS A 126 16.49 -3.60 6.40
CA CYS A 126 16.23 -2.32 7.06
C CYS A 126 15.38 -2.52 8.32
N ASN A 127 14.36 -3.39 8.24
CA ASN A 127 13.46 -3.68 9.35
C ASN A 127 14.17 -4.26 10.57
N LYS A 128 15.08 -5.21 10.35
CA LYS A 128 15.92 -5.78 11.42
C LYS A 128 16.75 -4.71 12.12
N VAL A 129 17.32 -3.77 11.36
CA VAL A 129 18.08 -2.65 11.91
C VAL A 129 17.19 -1.76 12.77
N PHE A 130 16.01 -1.37 12.30
CA PHE A 130 15.11 -0.50 13.06
C PHE A 130 14.57 -1.13 14.33
N ILE A 131 14.21 -2.42 14.28
CA ILE A 131 13.78 -3.17 15.46
C ILE A 131 14.91 -3.21 16.49
N GLY A 132 16.15 -3.53 16.06
CA GLY A 132 17.32 -3.58 16.93
C GLY A 132 17.71 -2.22 17.53
N SER A 133 17.42 -1.11 16.84
CA SER A 133 17.76 0.24 17.28
C SER A 133 16.60 1.03 17.91
N MET A 134 15.43 0.41 18.15
CA MET A 134 14.19 1.15 18.47
C MET A 134 14.32 2.08 19.69
N SER A 135 15.03 1.64 20.74
CA SER A 135 15.22 2.44 21.97
C SER A 135 15.92 3.77 21.71
N SER A 136 16.79 3.84 20.70
CA SER A 136 17.54 5.04 20.31
C SER A 136 16.78 5.98 19.36
N LEU A 137 15.66 5.52 18.78
CA LEU A 137 14.88 6.32 17.83
C LEU A 137 14.00 7.33 18.58
N ASP A 138 13.99 8.56 18.06
CA ASP A 138 13.10 9.62 18.50
C ASP A 138 11.70 9.48 17.85
N LEU A 139 10.74 10.25 18.35
CA LEU A 139 9.36 10.25 17.86
C LEU A 139 9.30 10.47 16.34
N GLU A 140 10.08 11.44 15.84
CA GLU A 140 10.10 11.79 14.42
C GLU A 140 10.61 10.63 13.55
N ALA A 141 11.65 9.93 13.99
CA ALA A 141 12.17 8.76 13.30
C ALA A 141 11.13 7.65 13.21
N VAL A 142 10.47 7.32 14.32
CA VAL A 142 9.47 6.26 14.37
C VAL A 142 8.30 6.58 13.44
N CYS A 143 7.75 7.81 13.49
CA CYS A 143 6.66 8.24 12.62
C CYS A 143 7.03 8.20 11.13
N ARG A 144 8.25 8.61 10.78
CA ARG A 144 8.75 8.55 9.39
C ARG A 144 8.89 7.12 8.89
N ILE A 145 9.35 6.19 9.73
CA ILE A 145 9.47 4.79 9.31
C ILE A 145 8.09 4.17 9.09
N PHE A 146 7.13 4.43 9.97
CA PHE A 146 5.73 4.02 9.79
C PHE A 146 5.15 4.50 8.45
N SER A 147 5.25 5.80 8.16
CA SER A 147 4.73 6.36 6.90
C SER A 147 5.43 5.79 5.66
N LEU A 148 6.73 5.52 5.73
CA LEU A 148 7.47 4.89 4.63
C LEU A 148 7.04 3.44 4.40
N TYR A 149 6.85 2.66 5.46
CA TYR A 149 6.36 1.29 5.36
C TYR A 149 4.96 1.20 4.79
N GLN A 150 4.05 2.09 5.23
CA GLN A 150 2.71 2.19 4.67
C GLN A 150 2.75 2.52 3.17
N PHE A 151 3.57 3.49 2.76
CA PHE A 151 3.72 3.85 1.34
C PHE A 151 4.27 2.68 0.51
N LEU A 152 5.28 1.98 1.03
CA LEU A 152 5.93 0.86 0.37
C LEU A 152 5.16 -0.47 0.48
N GLN A 153 3.98 -0.47 1.10
CA GLN A 153 3.16 -1.66 1.34
C GLN A 153 3.94 -2.77 2.07
N PHE A 154 4.91 -2.38 2.90
CA PHE A 154 5.71 -3.30 3.69
C PHE A 154 5.07 -3.46 5.07
N HIS A 155 4.63 -4.68 5.38
CA HIS A 155 3.97 -5.00 6.62
C HIS A 155 4.91 -5.83 7.48
N SER A 156 5.18 -5.37 8.70
CA SER A 156 6.00 -6.09 9.67
C SER A 156 5.37 -5.97 11.05
N PHE A 157 4.76 -7.06 11.51
CA PHE A 157 4.12 -7.09 12.83
C PHE A 157 5.12 -6.83 13.96
N GLU A 158 6.32 -7.43 13.91
CA GLU A 158 7.34 -7.26 14.95
C GLU A 158 7.75 -5.79 15.11
N PHE A 159 7.87 -5.06 14.00
CA PHE A 159 8.11 -3.62 14.00
C PHE A 159 6.94 -2.86 14.65
N ILE A 160 5.69 -3.14 14.25
CA ILE A 160 4.50 -2.47 14.79
C ILE A 160 4.43 -2.65 16.31
N GLU A 161 4.66 -3.87 16.81
CA GLU A 161 4.66 -4.17 18.25
C GLU A 161 5.74 -3.41 19.03
N VAL A 162 6.96 -3.38 18.50
CA VAL A 162 8.12 -2.73 19.14
C VAL A 162 7.97 -1.20 19.08
N ALA A 163 7.51 -0.67 17.94
CA ALA A 163 7.28 0.75 17.74
C ALA A 163 6.09 1.26 18.57
N ARG A 164 5.00 0.48 18.67
CA ARG A 164 3.85 0.83 19.53
C ARG A 164 4.27 0.99 20.98
N ARG A 165 5.01 0.02 21.54
CA ARG A 165 5.53 0.10 22.92
C ARG A 165 6.36 1.36 23.11
N ARG A 166 7.26 1.65 22.17
CA ARG A 166 8.10 2.86 22.20
C ARG A 166 7.28 4.16 22.14
N LEU A 167 6.22 4.21 21.33
CA LEU A 167 5.34 5.37 21.23
C LEU A 167 4.49 5.57 22.49
N VAL A 168 4.06 4.49 23.16
CA VAL A 168 3.32 4.57 24.43
C VAL A 168 4.19 5.18 25.53
N GLU A 169 5.47 4.80 25.61
CA GLU A 169 6.44 5.42 26.52
C GLU A 169 6.59 6.93 26.29
N MET A 170 6.36 7.41 25.07
CA MET A 170 6.49 8.82 24.68
C MET A 170 5.23 9.67 24.95
N ILE A 171 4.12 9.08 25.41
CA ILE A 171 2.88 9.82 25.71
C ILE A 171 3.13 10.96 26.72
N PRO A 172 3.78 10.73 27.89
CA PRO A 172 3.93 11.78 28.90
C PRO A 172 4.78 12.97 28.44
N TRP A 173 5.76 12.74 27.57
CA TRP A 173 6.67 13.79 27.09
C TRP A 173 6.09 14.60 25.93
N SER A 174 5.09 14.06 25.23
CA SER A 174 4.46 14.73 24.10
C SER A 174 3.27 15.60 24.48
N SER A 175 2.66 15.39 25.66
CA SER A 175 1.44 16.09 26.09
C SER A 175 1.58 17.60 26.28
N GLY A 176 2.81 18.11 26.45
CA GLY A 176 3.10 19.55 26.58
C GLY A 176 3.42 20.27 25.25
N HIS A 177 3.46 19.55 24.12
CA HIS A 177 3.86 20.10 22.83
C HIS A 177 2.86 19.69 21.74
N PRO A 178 1.92 20.56 21.33
CA PRO A 178 0.83 20.20 20.42
C PRO A 178 1.29 19.54 19.12
N ALA A 179 2.36 20.04 18.49
CA ALA A 179 2.90 19.47 17.26
C ALA A 179 3.43 18.03 17.44
N SER A 180 4.14 17.78 18.55
CA SER A 180 4.64 16.45 18.88
C SER A 180 3.50 15.50 19.22
N PHE A 181 2.51 15.97 19.97
CA PHE A 181 1.35 15.16 20.33
C PHE A 181 0.50 14.79 19.10
N VAL A 182 0.32 15.69 18.13
CA VAL A 182 -0.36 15.38 16.86
C VAL A 182 0.35 14.26 16.10
N ARG A 183 1.68 14.29 16.00
CA ARG A 183 2.45 13.19 15.36
C ARG A 183 2.30 11.87 16.10
N LEU A 184 2.35 11.92 17.43
CA LEU A 184 2.15 10.74 18.26
C LEU A 184 0.72 10.20 18.10
N PHE A 185 -0.30 11.06 18.16
CA PHE A 185 -1.70 10.71 18.00
C PHE A 185 -1.96 10.01 16.66
N THR A 186 -1.42 10.58 15.58
CA THR A 186 -1.63 10.10 14.21
C THR A 186 -0.94 8.77 13.94
N THR A 187 0.22 8.53 14.56
CA THR A 187 0.98 7.28 14.38
C THR A 187 0.52 6.18 15.34
N LEU A 188 0.32 6.51 16.62
CA LEU A 188 -0.04 5.55 17.66
C LEU A 188 -1.55 5.22 17.65
N GLY A 189 -2.41 6.19 17.36
CA GLY A 189 -3.86 6.06 17.44
C GLY A 189 -4.41 4.83 16.69
N PRO A 190 -4.11 4.68 15.38
CA PRO A 190 -4.59 3.54 14.59
C PRO A 190 -4.08 2.18 15.10
N VAL A 191 -2.89 2.11 15.70
CA VAL A 191 -2.29 0.84 16.17
C VAL A 191 -2.45 0.58 17.67
N ALA A 192 -3.08 1.49 18.41
CA ALA A 192 -3.25 1.40 19.86
C ALA A 192 -4.49 0.60 20.27
N GLY A 193 -4.41 -0.03 21.45
CA GLY A 193 -5.56 -0.65 22.13
C GLY A 193 -6.58 0.37 22.65
N PRO A 194 -7.78 -0.09 23.06
CA PRO A 194 -8.92 0.79 23.36
C PRO A 194 -8.65 1.79 24.50
N GLU A 195 -7.92 1.39 25.55
CA GLU A 195 -7.58 2.24 26.68
C GLU A 195 -6.65 3.38 26.28
N ILE A 196 -5.59 3.06 25.53
CA ILE A 196 -4.63 4.04 25.01
C ILE A 196 -5.34 4.98 24.02
N ARG A 197 -6.19 4.44 23.12
CA ARG A 197 -7.00 5.27 22.21
C ARG A 197 -7.89 6.24 22.99
N LYS A 198 -8.50 5.81 24.10
CA LYS A 198 -9.32 6.68 24.95
C LYS A 198 -8.46 7.80 25.56
N GLN A 199 -7.30 7.47 26.12
CA GLN A 199 -6.36 8.46 26.67
C GLN A 199 -5.92 9.50 25.62
N LEU A 200 -5.51 9.03 24.43
CA LEU A 200 -5.08 9.90 23.34
C LEU A 200 -6.16 10.90 22.93
N LYS A 201 -7.41 10.46 22.83
CA LYS A 201 -8.56 11.32 22.50
C LYS A 201 -8.83 12.37 23.57
N SER A 202 -8.77 12.00 24.85
CA SER A 202 -8.97 12.94 25.96
C SER A 202 -7.88 14.03 25.95
N THR A 203 -6.62 13.64 25.79
CA THR A 203 -5.50 14.60 25.72
C THR A 203 -5.60 15.50 24.48
N MET A 204 -5.96 14.93 23.32
CA MET A 204 -6.15 15.72 22.08
C MET A 204 -7.28 16.74 22.22
N LEU A 205 -8.35 16.39 22.91
CA LEU A 205 -9.47 17.31 23.16
C LEU A 205 -9.03 18.55 23.95
N LEU A 206 -8.17 18.38 24.95
CA LEU A 206 -7.69 19.48 25.80
C LEU A 206 -6.85 20.51 25.03
N MET A 207 -6.05 20.07 24.05
CA MET A 207 -5.16 20.95 23.26
C MET A 207 -5.73 21.35 21.90
N SER A 208 -6.94 20.91 21.57
CA SER A 208 -7.55 21.11 20.25
C SER A 208 -7.71 22.58 19.82
N GLU A 209 -7.74 23.52 20.78
CA GLU A 209 -7.83 24.97 20.51
C GLU A 209 -6.52 25.59 20.03
N GLU A 210 -5.38 24.99 20.38
CA GLU A 210 -4.04 25.49 20.05
C GLU A 210 -3.54 25.00 18.68
N LEU A 211 -4.31 24.13 18.03
CA LEU A 211 -3.92 23.48 16.79
C LEU A 211 -4.10 24.40 15.58
N SER A 212 -3.09 24.44 14.71
CA SER A 212 -3.20 25.02 13.37
C SER A 212 -4.13 24.21 12.47
N GLY A 213 -4.65 24.82 11.39
CA GLY A 213 -5.50 24.12 10.42
C GLY A 213 -4.88 22.80 9.92
N GLN A 214 -3.61 22.82 9.52
CA GLN A 214 -2.90 21.62 9.04
C GLN A 214 -2.78 20.51 10.10
N GLN A 215 -2.55 20.87 11.36
CA GLN A 215 -2.54 19.91 12.46
C GLN A 215 -3.92 19.30 12.67
N VAL A 216 -4.98 20.12 12.65
CA VAL A 216 -6.36 19.65 12.80
C VAL A 216 -6.77 18.71 11.67
N LEU A 217 -6.37 18.99 10.41
CA LEU A 217 -6.56 18.08 9.28
C LEU A 217 -5.87 16.74 9.54
N THR A 218 -4.62 16.77 10.01
CA THR A 218 -3.87 15.54 10.31
C THR A 218 -4.56 14.71 11.40
N VAL A 219 -5.09 15.36 12.44
CA VAL A 219 -5.86 14.69 13.50
C VAL A 219 -7.17 14.11 12.96
N LEU A 220 -7.88 14.84 12.10
CA LEU A 220 -9.13 14.37 11.50
C LEU A 220 -8.91 13.08 10.68
N ILE A 221 -7.86 13.02 9.87
CA ILE A 221 -7.50 11.83 9.09
C ILE A 221 -7.16 10.66 10.02
N ALA A 222 -6.38 10.89 11.08
CA ALA A 222 -6.10 9.84 12.05
C ALA A 222 -7.36 9.34 12.78
N MET A 223 -8.36 10.21 13.00
CA MET A 223 -9.63 9.79 13.56
C MET A 223 -10.43 8.90 12.61
N GLU A 224 -10.36 9.17 11.30
CA GLU A 224 -10.92 8.29 10.25
C GLU A 224 -10.24 6.92 10.29
N ASP A 225 -8.90 6.87 10.29
CA ASP A 225 -8.12 5.61 10.37
C ASP A 225 -8.40 4.81 11.65
N MET A 226 -8.76 5.50 12.74
CA MET A 226 -9.16 4.88 14.02
C MET A 226 -10.63 4.49 14.08
N GLU A 227 -11.43 4.81 13.05
CA GLU A 227 -12.89 4.75 13.03
C GLU A 227 -13.54 5.41 14.27
N SER A 228 -12.94 6.51 14.75
CA SER A 228 -13.28 7.06 16.05
C SER A 228 -14.39 8.11 16.02
N ARG A 229 -15.60 7.69 16.38
CA ARG A 229 -16.80 8.55 16.43
C ARG A 229 -16.90 9.42 17.69
N ASN A 230 -15.79 10.00 18.16
CA ASN A 230 -15.82 10.92 19.31
C ASN A 230 -16.45 12.27 18.91
N ALA A 231 -17.76 12.41 19.10
CA ALA A 231 -18.54 13.56 18.66
C ALA A 231 -17.99 14.91 19.17
N HIS A 232 -17.50 14.98 20.41
CA HIS A 232 -16.96 16.21 20.97
C HIS A 232 -15.67 16.65 20.27
N LEU A 233 -14.75 15.71 20.07
CA LEU A 233 -13.49 15.97 19.39
C LEU A 233 -13.72 16.32 17.92
N ILE A 234 -14.60 15.57 17.23
CA ILE A 234 -14.95 15.86 15.83
C ILE A 234 -15.55 17.27 15.70
N LYS A 235 -16.51 17.63 16.57
CA LYS A 235 -17.14 18.96 16.54
C LYS A 235 -16.12 20.08 16.72
N LYS A 236 -15.16 19.88 17.63
CA LYS A 236 -14.11 20.85 17.93
C LYS A 236 -13.14 21.01 16.76
N ILE A 237 -12.64 19.90 16.22
CA ILE A 237 -11.79 19.83 15.02
C ILE A 237 -12.50 20.51 13.84
N ALA A 238 -13.76 20.15 13.57
CA ALA A 238 -14.57 20.73 12.50
C ALA A 238 -14.71 22.26 12.65
N SER A 239 -14.86 22.77 13.87
CA SER A 239 -14.93 24.22 14.12
C SER A 239 -13.62 24.96 13.78
N VAL A 240 -12.46 24.33 13.97
CA VAL A 240 -11.17 24.93 13.61
C VAL A 240 -10.95 24.82 12.11
N LEU A 241 -11.29 23.69 11.49
CA LEU A 241 -11.27 23.53 10.03
C LEU A 241 -12.12 24.58 9.35
N TYR A 242 -13.31 24.87 9.87
CA TYR A 242 -14.24 25.85 9.29
C TYR A 242 -13.62 27.25 9.14
N LYS A 243 -12.77 27.66 10.10
CA LYS A 243 -12.07 28.95 10.09
C LYS A 243 -10.98 29.05 9.02
N HIS A 244 -10.43 27.90 8.59
CA HIS A 244 -9.31 27.83 7.64
C HIS A 244 -9.69 27.16 6.31
N LEU A 245 -10.99 26.90 6.09
CA LEU A 245 -11.50 26.18 4.92
C LEU A 245 -10.98 26.75 3.60
N ASP A 246 -10.94 28.08 3.48
CA ASP A 246 -10.58 28.81 2.26
C ASP A 246 -9.07 28.72 1.92
N THR A 247 -8.25 28.19 2.84
CA THR A 247 -6.79 28.07 2.66
C THR A 247 -6.34 26.70 2.18
N TYR A 248 -7.24 25.72 2.17
CA TYR A 248 -6.93 24.34 1.79
C TYR A 248 -6.94 24.14 0.28
N LYS A 249 -6.05 23.28 -0.19
CA LYS A 249 -5.96 22.84 -1.59
C LYS A 249 -7.01 21.77 -1.90
N SER A 250 -7.27 21.53 -3.17
CA SER A 250 -8.19 20.52 -3.70
C SER A 250 -8.04 19.13 -3.05
N ILE A 251 -6.80 18.64 -2.89
CA ILE A 251 -6.53 17.35 -2.23
C ILE A 251 -6.84 17.33 -0.74
N GLU A 252 -6.71 18.47 -0.07
CA GLU A 252 -7.02 18.62 1.36
C GLU A 252 -8.53 18.72 1.57
N LEU A 253 -9.24 19.42 0.68
CA LEU A 253 -10.71 19.48 0.66
C LEU A 253 -11.32 18.09 0.47
N LEU A 254 -10.75 17.26 -0.42
CA LEU A 254 -11.15 15.85 -0.56
C LEU A 254 -10.99 15.08 0.75
N LYS A 255 -9.80 15.17 1.38
CA LYS A 255 -9.52 14.47 2.65
C LYS A 255 -10.45 14.91 3.78
N ILE A 256 -10.74 16.22 3.88
CA ILE A 256 -11.70 16.75 4.85
C ILE A 256 -13.09 16.14 4.60
N THR A 257 -13.55 16.17 3.34
CA THR A 257 -14.88 15.69 2.98
C THR A 257 -15.03 14.19 3.24
N GLN A 258 -14.03 13.40 2.84
CA GLN A 258 -13.98 11.96 3.07
C GLN A 258 -14.02 11.64 4.56
N ALA A 259 -13.11 12.23 5.36
CA ALA A 259 -13.04 11.93 6.78
C ALA A 259 -14.32 12.33 7.53
N LEU A 260 -14.92 13.48 7.21
CA LEU A 260 -16.19 13.90 7.81
C LEU A 260 -17.36 12.96 7.45
N SER A 261 -17.38 12.46 6.21
CA SER A 261 -18.37 11.49 5.74
C SER A 261 -18.21 10.14 6.46
N CYS A 262 -16.99 9.60 6.52
CA CYS A 262 -16.65 8.35 7.23
C CYS A 262 -16.98 8.43 8.73
N LEU A 263 -16.77 9.59 9.35
CA LEU A 263 -17.06 9.82 10.77
C LEU A 263 -18.53 10.18 11.05
N HIS A 264 -19.38 10.19 10.02
CA HIS A 264 -20.81 10.56 10.09
C HIS A 264 -21.07 11.91 10.76
N PHE A 265 -20.18 12.88 10.54
CA PHE A 265 -20.39 14.23 11.06
C PHE A 265 -21.48 14.95 10.26
N GLN A 266 -22.43 15.56 10.95
CA GLN A 266 -23.52 16.31 10.32
C GLN A 266 -23.42 17.79 10.67
N ASN A 267 -23.03 18.62 9.70
CA ASN A 267 -23.09 20.07 9.80
C ASN A 267 -23.41 20.66 8.42
N LYS A 268 -24.64 21.12 8.26
CA LYS A 268 -25.15 21.66 6.99
C LYS A 268 -24.34 22.87 6.51
N GLU A 269 -23.98 23.78 7.41
CA GLU A 269 -23.24 25.00 7.06
C GLU A 269 -21.83 24.69 6.54
N LEU A 270 -21.12 23.80 7.24
CA LEU A 270 -19.79 23.35 6.83
C LEU A 270 -19.83 22.66 5.46
N PHE A 271 -20.79 21.75 5.24
CA PHE A 271 -20.90 21.07 3.94
C PHE A 271 -21.31 21.99 2.80
N MET A 272 -22.14 23.02 3.06
CA MET A 272 -22.46 24.04 2.07
C MET A 272 -21.22 24.86 1.69
N LYS A 273 -20.43 25.30 2.67
CA LYS A 273 -19.16 26.02 2.40
C LYS A 273 -18.16 25.14 1.65
N LEU A 274 -18.00 23.88 2.03
CA LEU A 274 -17.18 22.91 1.30
C LEU A 274 -17.62 22.79 -0.16
N ARG A 275 -18.92 22.67 -0.40
CA ARG A 275 -19.48 22.57 -1.75
C ARG A 275 -19.13 23.79 -2.61
N GLU A 276 -19.34 24.99 -2.09
CA GLU A 276 -19.05 26.25 -2.81
C GLU A 276 -17.56 26.35 -3.17
N LEU A 277 -16.68 26.00 -2.24
CA LEU A 277 -15.24 25.95 -2.49
C LEU A 277 -14.89 24.89 -3.55
N ILE A 278 -15.41 23.68 -3.44
CA ILE A 278 -15.07 22.60 -4.38
C ILE A 278 -15.59 22.93 -5.79
N LEU A 279 -16.80 23.49 -5.92
CA LEU A 279 -17.34 23.91 -7.23
C LEU A 279 -16.52 25.05 -7.83
N SER A 280 -16.15 26.07 -7.05
CA SER A 280 -15.31 27.17 -7.56
C SER A 280 -13.93 26.70 -8.03
N HIS A 281 -13.31 25.75 -7.32
CA HIS A 281 -12.05 25.13 -7.76
C HIS A 281 -12.24 24.28 -9.02
N LEU A 282 -13.37 23.57 -9.14
CA LEU A 282 -13.68 22.70 -10.28
C LEU A 282 -13.85 23.52 -11.56
N GLU A 283 -14.54 24.66 -11.48
CA GLU A 283 -14.76 25.55 -12.62
C GLU A 283 -13.48 26.21 -13.10
N ALA A 284 -12.58 26.55 -12.16
CA ALA A 284 -11.29 27.19 -12.43
C ALA A 284 -10.20 26.21 -12.90
N SER A 285 -10.26 24.94 -12.49
CA SER A 285 -9.22 23.96 -12.82
C SER A 285 -9.28 23.50 -14.28
N VAL A 286 -8.10 23.22 -14.82
CA VAL A 286 -7.90 22.63 -16.16
C VAL A 286 -7.10 21.33 -16.09
N MET A 287 -6.67 20.92 -14.89
CA MET A 287 -5.82 19.75 -14.67
C MET A 287 -6.69 18.50 -14.42
N PRO A 288 -6.57 17.43 -15.24
CA PRO A 288 -7.37 16.22 -15.06
C PRO A 288 -7.35 15.65 -13.64
N SER A 289 -6.14 15.43 -13.09
CA SER A 289 -5.95 14.94 -11.72
C SER A 289 -6.64 15.79 -10.64
N GLU A 290 -6.65 17.11 -10.78
CA GLU A 290 -7.31 18.00 -9.83
C GLU A 290 -8.84 17.94 -9.96
N ILE A 291 -9.35 17.93 -11.19
CA ILE A 291 -10.78 17.78 -11.45
C ILE A 291 -11.28 16.43 -10.89
N CYS A 292 -10.55 15.33 -11.07
CA CYS A 292 -10.92 14.03 -10.49
C CYS A 292 -11.01 14.07 -8.95
N ILE A 293 -10.05 14.74 -8.29
CA ILE A 293 -10.06 14.95 -6.84
C ILE A 293 -11.31 15.73 -6.40
N LEU A 294 -11.63 16.80 -7.11
CA LEU A 294 -12.78 17.67 -6.79
C LEU A 294 -14.12 16.97 -7.05
N VAL A 295 -14.25 16.26 -8.17
CA VAL A 295 -15.41 15.40 -8.49
C VAL A 295 -15.63 14.35 -7.40
N SER A 296 -14.55 13.69 -6.98
CA SER A 296 -14.58 12.71 -5.88
C SER A 296 -15.09 13.35 -4.59
N ALA A 297 -14.61 14.54 -4.25
CA ALA A 297 -15.04 15.27 -3.06
C ALA A 297 -16.53 15.65 -3.14
N LEU A 298 -16.99 16.18 -4.27
CA LEU A 298 -18.42 16.53 -4.48
C LEU A 298 -19.35 15.33 -4.30
N SER A 299 -18.91 14.13 -4.69
CA SER A 299 -19.72 12.91 -4.52
C SER A 299 -19.95 12.46 -3.10
N MET A 300 -19.11 12.90 -2.17
CA MET A 300 -19.25 12.58 -0.76
C MET A 300 -20.15 13.58 -0.02
N LEU A 301 -20.52 14.70 -0.66
CA LEU A 301 -21.34 15.74 -0.04
C LEU A 301 -22.84 15.43 -0.16
N PRO A 302 -23.65 15.81 0.86
CA PRO A 302 -25.09 15.75 0.76
C PRO A 302 -25.58 16.72 -0.33
N SER A 303 -26.42 16.24 -1.27
CA SER A 303 -27.02 16.98 -2.41
C SER A 303 -26.07 17.35 -3.55
N SER A 304 -25.38 16.39 -4.14
CA SER A 304 -24.34 16.53 -5.16
C SER A 304 -24.80 16.89 -6.58
N ARG A 305 -25.71 17.86 -6.72
CA ARG A 305 -26.13 18.34 -8.06
C ARG A 305 -24.99 19.11 -8.72
N LEU A 306 -24.58 18.66 -9.90
CA LEU A 306 -23.73 19.41 -10.80
C LEU A 306 -24.58 20.32 -11.70
N ASP A 307 -24.06 21.50 -11.96
CA ASP A 307 -24.53 22.35 -13.05
C ASP A 307 -23.92 21.91 -14.39
N GLN A 308 -24.40 22.54 -15.46
CA GLN A 308 -23.97 22.23 -16.81
C GLN A 308 -22.50 22.64 -17.06
N THR A 309 -22.02 23.68 -16.36
CA THR A 309 -20.63 24.15 -16.43
C THR A 309 -19.68 23.10 -15.88
N ALA A 310 -19.93 22.58 -14.66
CA ALA A 310 -19.15 21.51 -14.07
C ALA A 310 -19.14 20.24 -14.93
N LEU A 311 -20.30 19.82 -15.44
CA LEU A 311 -20.38 18.64 -16.33
C LEU A 311 -19.57 18.83 -17.61
N SER A 312 -19.65 19.99 -18.25
CA SER A 312 -18.86 20.28 -19.45
C SER A 312 -17.34 20.26 -19.19
N ARG A 313 -16.92 20.68 -17.99
CA ARG A 313 -15.52 20.64 -17.58
C ARG A 313 -15.02 19.20 -17.43
N ILE A 314 -15.82 18.33 -16.81
CA ILE A 314 -15.50 16.91 -16.67
C ILE A 314 -15.40 16.24 -18.05
N GLU A 315 -16.36 16.52 -18.94
CA GLU A 315 -16.33 15.96 -20.29
C GLU A 315 -15.10 16.40 -21.11
N ALA A 316 -14.65 17.63 -20.93
CA ALA A 316 -13.50 18.17 -21.67
C ALA A 316 -12.16 17.49 -21.31
N ILE A 317 -12.03 16.90 -20.11
CA ILE A 317 -10.78 16.28 -19.66
C ILE A 317 -10.70 14.78 -19.92
N LEU A 318 -11.82 14.10 -20.21
CA LEU A 318 -11.85 12.63 -20.38
C LEU A 318 -10.79 12.09 -21.35
N PRO A 319 -10.51 12.73 -22.51
CA PRO A 319 -9.48 12.26 -23.44
C PRO A 319 -8.05 12.28 -22.86
N GLN A 320 -7.82 13.12 -21.84
CA GLN A 320 -6.51 13.34 -21.22
C GLN A 320 -6.31 12.48 -19.97
N CYS A 321 -7.38 11.91 -19.42
CA CYS A 321 -7.33 11.12 -18.19
C CYS A 321 -6.62 9.79 -18.39
N ASP A 322 -5.89 9.36 -17.36
CA ASP A 322 -5.45 7.97 -17.21
C ASP A 322 -6.60 7.07 -16.71
N LEU A 323 -6.41 5.75 -16.69
CA LEU A 323 -7.47 4.83 -16.32
C LEU A 323 -7.86 4.95 -14.83
N LYS A 324 -6.94 5.40 -13.98
CA LYS A 324 -7.20 5.70 -12.57
C LYS A 324 -8.18 6.85 -12.42
N GLU A 325 -7.91 7.94 -13.12
CA GLU A 325 -8.69 9.16 -13.12
C GLU A 325 -10.10 8.91 -13.66
N LEU A 326 -10.22 8.12 -14.74
CA LEU A 326 -11.51 7.67 -15.26
C LEU A 326 -12.28 6.83 -14.23
N SER A 327 -11.60 5.88 -13.57
CA SER A 327 -12.20 5.04 -12.53
C SER A 327 -12.70 5.86 -11.33
N ASP A 328 -11.93 6.84 -10.88
CA ASP A 328 -12.30 7.74 -9.78
C ASP A 328 -13.57 8.55 -10.14
N ILE A 329 -13.70 8.99 -11.40
CA ILE A 329 -14.90 9.68 -11.90
C ILE A 329 -16.10 8.74 -11.93
N VAL A 330 -15.96 7.49 -12.40
CA VAL A 330 -17.07 6.53 -12.44
C VAL A 330 -17.58 6.22 -11.04
N VAL A 331 -16.69 5.93 -10.09
CA VAL A 331 -17.08 5.68 -8.69
C VAL A 331 -17.84 6.89 -8.11
N SER A 332 -17.42 8.10 -8.46
CA SER A 332 -18.09 9.33 -8.05
C SER A 332 -19.50 9.46 -8.66
N LEU A 333 -19.66 9.11 -9.95
CA LEU A 333 -20.94 9.12 -10.65
C LEU A 333 -21.91 8.08 -10.12
N LEU A 334 -21.45 6.85 -9.88
CA LEU A 334 -22.27 5.79 -9.31
C LEU A 334 -22.81 6.18 -7.94
N ARG A 335 -21.97 6.79 -7.09
CA ARG A 335 -22.38 7.36 -5.80
C ARG A 335 -23.44 8.45 -5.95
N TRP A 336 -23.32 9.32 -6.95
CA TRP A 336 -24.36 10.33 -7.25
C TRP A 336 -25.68 9.69 -7.62
N ILE A 337 -25.67 8.73 -8.54
CA ILE A 337 -26.88 8.04 -9.02
C ILE A 337 -27.59 7.36 -7.86
N GLN A 338 -26.85 6.67 -6.99
CA GLN A 338 -27.39 6.01 -5.80
C GLN A 338 -28.06 7.01 -4.83
N ASN A 339 -27.46 8.19 -4.64
CA ASN A 339 -27.99 9.25 -3.78
C ASN A 339 -29.19 9.99 -4.41
N ASP A 340 -29.22 10.09 -5.75
CA ASP A 340 -30.27 10.77 -6.53
C ASP A 340 -31.57 9.96 -6.68
N HIS A 341 -31.63 8.68 -6.29
CA HIS A 341 -32.88 7.88 -6.31
C HIS A 341 -34.02 8.48 -5.47
N THR A 342 -33.75 9.47 -4.62
CA THR A 342 -34.76 10.25 -3.91
C THR A 342 -35.39 11.38 -4.74
N CYS A 343 -34.83 11.72 -5.91
CA CYS A 343 -35.31 12.80 -6.78
C CYS A 343 -35.59 12.29 -8.21
N LEU A 344 -36.83 11.85 -8.42
CA LEU A 344 -37.32 11.40 -9.72
C LEU A 344 -37.47 12.57 -10.69
N ALA A 345 -36.91 12.41 -11.89
CA ALA A 345 -37.07 13.17 -13.14
C ALA A 345 -36.05 14.30 -13.42
N GLY A 346 -35.12 14.02 -14.37
CA GLY A 346 -34.30 15.04 -15.05
C GLY A 346 -32.79 14.71 -15.18
N PRO A 347 -32.02 14.68 -14.08
CA PRO A 347 -30.55 14.63 -14.11
C PRO A 347 -29.93 13.26 -14.49
N ALA A 348 -30.67 12.16 -14.34
CA ALA A 348 -30.17 10.80 -14.60
C ALA A 348 -29.71 10.59 -16.06
N ARG A 349 -30.29 11.30 -17.04
CA ARG A 349 -29.94 11.14 -18.46
C ARG A 349 -28.55 11.70 -18.79
N GLN A 350 -28.16 12.81 -18.16
CA GLN A 350 -26.84 13.42 -18.38
C GLN A 350 -25.73 12.59 -17.73
N GLN A 351 -25.96 12.11 -16.50
CA GLN A 351 -25.04 11.19 -15.81
C GLN A 351 -24.85 9.89 -16.60
N LEU A 352 -25.92 9.31 -17.16
CA LEU A 352 -25.84 8.11 -17.99
C LEU A 352 -25.06 8.33 -19.30
N ASN A 353 -25.22 9.50 -19.93
CA ASN A 353 -24.43 9.85 -21.12
C ASN A 353 -22.94 9.99 -20.79
N LEU A 354 -22.61 10.55 -19.62
CA LEU A 354 -21.22 10.67 -19.16
C LEU A 354 -20.61 9.30 -18.87
N LEU A 355 -21.35 8.39 -18.25
CA LEU A 355 -20.91 7.00 -18.05
C LEU A 355 -20.56 6.31 -19.37
N ARG A 356 -21.42 6.43 -20.40
CA ARG A 356 -21.11 5.87 -21.74
C ARG A 356 -19.84 6.44 -22.36
N LYS A 357 -19.57 7.74 -22.16
CA LYS A 357 -18.32 8.37 -22.62
C LYS A 357 -17.11 7.85 -21.83
N LEU A 358 -17.25 7.66 -20.53
CA LEU A 358 -16.21 7.10 -19.67
C LEU A 358 -15.88 5.66 -20.07
N ASP A 359 -16.89 4.83 -20.32
CA ASP A 359 -16.69 3.47 -20.82
C ASP A 359 -15.91 3.50 -22.14
N HIS A 360 -16.34 4.33 -23.11
CA HIS A 360 -15.64 4.47 -24.39
C HIS A 360 -14.15 4.83 -24.21
N TRP A 361 -13.84 5.81 -23.34
CA TRP A 361 -12.44 6.20 -23.08
C TRP A 361 -11.66 5.13 -22.31
N GLY A 362 -12.30 4.40 -21.39
CA GLY A 362 -11.69 3.26 -20.70
C GLY A 362 -11.25 2.17 -21.67
N HIS A 363 -12.13 1.77 -22.59
CA HIS A 363 -11.82 0.79 -23.63
C HIS A 363 -10.70 1.28 -24.55
N HIS A 364 -10.77 2.53 -24.99
CA HIS A 364 -9.76 3.13 -25.85
C HIS A 364 -8.37 3.16 -25.20
N ARG A 365 -8.28 3.41 -23.88
CA ARG A 365 -7.00 3.40 -23.15
C ARG A 365 -6.37 2.01 -23.07
N LEU A 366 -7.16 0.99 -22.76
CA LEU A 366 -6.68 -0.40 -22.71
C LEU A 366 -6.15 -0.87 -24.08
N GLN A 367 -6.80 -0.46 -25.17
CA GLN A 367 -6.38 -0.82 -26.54
C GLN A 367 -5.10 -0.12 -27.01
N GLN A 368 -4.68 0.97 -26.37
CA GLN A 368 -3.51 1.76 -26.78
C GLN A 368 -2.20 1.33 -26.10
N SER A 369 -2.23 0.42 -25.13
CA SER A 369 -1.02 -0.02 -24.43
C SER A 369 -0.09 -0.80 -25.37
N THR A 370 1.18 -0.37 -25.47
CA THR A 370 2.18 -0.96 -26.37
C THR A 370 3.12 -1.97 -25.71
N SER A 371 3.07 -2.10 -24.38
CA SER A 371 3.87 -3.05 -23.60
C SER A 371 3.16 -3.44 -22.31
N LEU A 372 3.56 -4.57 -21.71
CA LEU A 372 3.01 -5.04 -20.43
C LEU A 372 3.23 -4.03 -19.30
N ASP A 373 4.38 -3.34 -19.28
CA ASP A 373 4.68 -2.33 -18.26
C ASP A 373 3.71 -1.15 -18.29
N LEU A 374 3.38 -0.65 -19.49
CA LEU A 374 2.43 0.46 -19.65
C LEU A 374 1.00 0.02 -19.32
N LEU A 375 0.59 -1.16 -19.78
CA LEU A 375 -0.70 -1.75 -19.44
C LEU A 375 -0.83 -1.93 -17.92
N TRP A 376 0.23 -2.42 -17.27
CA TRP A 376 0.21 -2.65 -15.83
C TRP A 376 0.09 -1.35 -15.02
N GLU A 377 0.72 -0.26 -15.45
CA GLU A 377 0.54 1.02 -14.76
C GLU A 377 -0.91 1.52 -14.81
N GLU A 378 -1.65 1.25 -15.89
CA GLU A 378 -3.09 1.53 -15.99
C GLU A 378 -3.91 0.58 -15.11
N LEU A 379 -3.68 -0.74 -15.21
CA LEU A 379 -4.45 -1.76 -14.49
C LEU A 379 -4.24 -1.74 -12.97
N LYS A 380 -3.02 -1.44 -12.50
CA LYS A 380 -2.70 -1.31 -11.07
C LYS A 380 -3.55 -0.23 -10.39
N ALA A 381 -3.98 0.76 -11.17
CA ALA A 381 -4.69 1.92 -10.67
C ALA A 381 -6.21 1.69 -10.62
N LEU A 382 -6.73 0.74 -11.40
CA LEU A 382 -8.13 0.32 -11.36
C LEU A 382 -8.48 -0.30 -10.01
N LYS A 383 -9.55 0.19 -9.40
CA LYS A 383 -10.11 -0.35 -8.16
C LYS A 383 -11.64 -0.30 -8.20
N GLY A 384 -12.26 -1.30 -7.60
CA GLY A 384 -13.68 -1.27 -7.25
C GLY A 384 -14.61 -1.75 -8.37
N GLU A 385 -15.86 -1.27 -8.29
CA GLU A 385 -17.03 -1.77 -9.03
C GLU A 385 -16.91 -1.58 -10.55
N TRP A 386 -16.31 -0.48 -11.04
CA TRP A 386 -16.21 -0.23 -12.49
C TRP A 386 -15.40 -1.27 -13.25
N LEU A 387 -14.28 -1.71 -12.65
CA LEU A 387 -13.49 -2.81 -13.20
C LEU A 387 -14.38 -4.05 -13.32
N GLN A 388 -15.07 -4.44 -12.24
CA GLN A 388 -15.89 -5.65 -12.16
C GLN A 388 -17.09 -5.66 -13.11
N GLU A 389 -17.69 -4.51 -13.40
CA GLU A 389 -18.93 -4.44 -14.17
C GLU A 389 -18.75 -4.21 -15.68
N SER A 390 -17.63 -3.62 -16.12
CA SER A 390 -17.55 -3.08 -17.49
C SER A 390 -16.21 -3.21 -18.22
N LEU A 391 -15.11 -3.52 -17.53
CA LEU A 391 -13.77 -3.53 -18.13
C LEU A 391 -12.96 -4.80 -17.85
N VAL A 392 -13.49 -5.75 -17.07
CA VAL A 392 -12.73 -6.98 -16.72
C VAL A 392 -12.32 -7.74 -17.98
N GLU A 393 -13.28 -8.01 -18.87
CA GLU A 393 -13.07 -8.83 -20.07
C GLU A 393 -12.00 -8.21 -20.97
N GLU A 394 -12.09 -6.92 -21.25
CA GLU A 394 -11.14 -6.18 -22.08
C GLU A 394 -9.78 -6.04 -21.39
N SER A 395 -9.75 -5.86 -20.07
CA SER A 395 -8.49 -5.79 -19.31
C SER A 395 -7.74 -7.12 -19.37
N VAL A 396 -8.47 -8.24 -19.26
CA VAL A 396 -7.88 -9.57 -19.35
C VAL A 396 -7.48 -9.89 -20.79
N ALA A 397 -8.31 -9.56 -21.79
CA ALA A 397 -7.95 -9.70 -23.20
C ALA A 397 -6.69 -8.87 -23.57
N ALA A 398 -6.58 -7.65 -23.04
CA ALA A 398 -5.37 -6.84 -23.20
C ALA A 398 -4.13 -7.51 -22.58
N LEU A 399 -4.27 -8.13 -21.40
CA LEU A 399 -3.19 -8.90 -20.76
C LEU A 399 -2.80 -10.15 -21.56
N GLU A 400 -3.78 -10.84 -22.16
CA GLU A 400 -3.53 -12.03 -22.99
C GLU A 400 -2.63 -11.72 -24.20
N HIS A 401 -2.74 -10.51 -24.78
CA HIS A 401 -1.83 -10.06 -25.85
C HIS A 401 -0.36 -9.95 -25.42
N PHE A 402 -0.10 -9.83 -24.12
CA PHE A 402 1.25 -9.73 -23.55
C PHE A 402 1.64 -10.95 -22.70
N VAL A 403 0.98 -12.09 -22.90
CA VAL A 403 1.22 -13.32 -22.11
C VAL A 403 2.67 -13.78 -22.14
N ASP A 404 3.38 -13.56 -23.25
CA ASP A 404 4.78 -13.95 -23.41
C ASP A 404 5.74 -13.07 -22.58
N GLU A 405 5.35 -11.84 -22.25
CA GLU A 405 6.10 -10.91 -21.39
C GLU A 405 5.95 -11.21 -19.89
N ILE A 406 5.09 -12.18 -19.52
CA ILE A 406 4.94 -12.63 -18.13
C ILE A 406 6.17 -13.44 -17.71
N ASP A 407 6.80 -13.03 -16.61
CA ASP A 407 8.02 -13.64 -16.06
C ASP A 407 8.04 -13.63 -14.52
N GLY A 408 9.11 -14.17 -13.91
CA GLY A 408 9.24 -14.28 -12.46
C GLY A 408 9.19 -12.94 -11.70
N THR A 409 9.38 -11.80 -12.37
CA THR A 409 9.39 -10.47 -11.74
C THR A 409 8.00 -9.84 -11.67
N ASN A 410 7.11 -10.19 -12.59
CA ASN A 410 5.76 -9.60 -12.70
C ASN A 410 4.62 -10.59 -12.38
N VAL A 411 4.88 -11.91 -12.38
CA VAL A 411 3.89 -12.98 -12.22
C VAL A 411 2.93 -12.78 -11.03
N ALA A 412 3.46 -12.40 -9.86
CA ALA A 412 2.65 -12.26 -8.65
C ALA A 412 1.68 -11.08 -8.72
N LYS A 413 2.04 -10.02 -9.45
CA LYS A 413 1.18 -8.85 -9.65
C LYS A 413 -0.02 -9.21 -10.53
N ILE A 414 0.24 -9.95 -11.60
CA ILE A 414 -0.78 -10.40 -12.56
C ILE A 414 -1.69 -11.45 -11.93
N ALA A 415 -1.13 -12.43 -11.20
CA ALA A 415 -1.89 -13.43 -10.46
C ALA A 415 -2.85 -12.79 -9.43
N PHE A 416 -2.37 -11.77 -8.72
CA PHE A 416 -3.20 -11.03 -7.79
C PHE A 416 -4.31 -10.23 -8.47
N PHE A 417 -4.06 -9.69 -9.66
CA PHE A 417 -5.07 -9.00 -10.45
C PHE A 417 -6.22 -9.95 -10.87
N LEU A 418 -5.91 -11.14 -11.38
CA LEU A 418 -6.92 -12.15 -11.72
C LEU A 418 -7.75 -12.57 -10.49
N SER A 419 -7.09 -12.75 -9.35
CA SER A 419 -7.77 -13.08 -8.09
C SER A 419 -8.80 -12.01 -7.68
N LYS A 420 -8.48 -10.74 -7.93
CA LYS A 420 -9.33 -9.60 -7.57
C LYS A 420 -10.51 -9.40 -8.52
N THR A 421 -10.30 -9.67 -9.80
CA THR A 421 -11.34 -9.55 -10.82
C THR A 421 -12.30 -10.75 -10.84
N ASN A 422 -11.89 -11.86 -10.21
CA ASN A 422 -12.63 -13.11 -10.22
C ASN A 422 -12.87 -13.63 -11.66
N TYR A 423 -11.94 -13.31 -12.57
CA TYR A 423 -12.01 -13.68 -13.98
C TYR A 423 -11.07 -14.85 -14.29
N LEU A 424 -11.63 -15.89 -14.91
CA LEU A 424 -10.90 -17.10 -15.27
C LEU A 424 -10.36 -17.00 -16.70
N SER A 425 -9.06 -16.68 -16.84
CA SER A 425 -8.31 -16.86 -18.10
C SER A 425 -7.34 -18.03 -17.96
N THR A 426 -7.63 -19.14 -18.63
CA THR A 426 -6.76 -20.33 -18.61
C THR A 426 -5.40 -20.03 -19.24
N VAL A 427 -5.36 -19.20 -20.30
CA VAL A 427 -4.12 -18.80 -20.99
C VAL A 427 -3.15 -18.12 -20.02
N ILE A 428 -3.61 -17.17 -19.22
CA ILE A 428 -2.76 -16.46 -18.27
C ILE A 428 -2.42 -17.37 -17.07
N LEU A 429 -3.38 -18.14 -16.56
CA LEU A 429 -3.15 -19.04 -15.41
C LEU A 429 -2.14 -20.15 -15.75
N ASP A 430 -2.22 -20.73 -16.94
CA ASP A 430 -1.27 -21.73 -17.41
C ASP A 430 0.12 -21.13 -17.60
N ARG A 431 0.20 -19.90 -18.12
CA ARG A 431 1.46 -19.16 -18.22
C ARG A 431 2.05 -18.90 -16.84
N ILE A 432 1.25 -18.46 -15.86
CA ILE A 432 1.68 -18.25 -14.48
C ILE A 432 2.28 -19.55 -13.91
N ALA A 433 1.58 -20.67 -14.06
CA ALA A 433 2.05 -21.96 -13.57
C ALA A 433 3.40 -22.35 -14.22
N SER A 434 3.49 -22.24 -15.55
CA SER A 434 4.72 -22.52 -16.30
C SER A 434 5.89 -21.63 -15.87
N VAL A 435 5.67 -20.33 -15.69
CA VAL A 435 6.71 -19.37 -15.30
C VAL A 435 7.21 -19.69 -13.89
N VAL A 436 6.31 -20.04 -12.97
CA VAL A 436 6.67 -20.39 -11.59
C VAL A 436 7.50 -21.66 -11.55
N VAL A 437 7.14 -22.69 -12.31
CA VAL A 437 7.95 -23.92 -12.40
C VAL A 437 9.33 -23.63 -12.99
N GLN A 438 9.43 -22.76 -14.00
CA GLN A 438 10.69 -22.48 -14.71
C GLN A 438 11.62 -21.48 -14.01
N GLN A 439 11.07 -20.54 -13.24
CA GLN A 439 11.80 -19.37 -12.73
C GLN A 439 11.54 -19.13 -11.23
N ILE A 440 11.25 -20.19 -10.45
CA ILE A 440 10.95 -20.09 -9.02
C ILE A 440 12.04 -19.35 -8.24
N GLU A 441 13.29 -19.47 -8.66
CA GLU A 441 14.46 -18.83 -8.05
C GLU A 441 14.45 -17.30 -8.15
N LYS A 442 13.72 -16.73 -9.13
CA LYS A 442 13.54 -15.29 -9.28
C LYS A 442 12.35 -14.75 -8.48
N ILE A 443 11.46 -15.62 -8.01
CA ILE A 443 10.24 -15.24 -7.31
C ILE A 443 10.51 -15.18 -5.81
N HIS A 444 10.35 -13.99 -5.24
CA HIS A 444 10.53 -13.83 -3.80
C HIS A 444 9.45 -14.59 -3.00
N PRO A 445 9.77 -15.23 -1.86
CA PRO A 445 8.79 -15.96 -1.04
C PRO A 445 7.55 -15.16 -0.61
N PHE A 446 7.66 -13.84 -0.45
CA PHE A 446 6.52 -12.96 -0.16
C PHE A 446 5.54 -12.80 -1.32
N SER A 447 5.96 -13.13 -2.54
CA SER A 447 5.13 -13.08 -3.75
C SER A 447 4.34 -14.37 -3.97
N ILE A 448 4.76 -15.49 -3.35
CA ILE A 448 4.12 -16.80 -3.49
C ILE A 448 2.64 -16.80 -3.07
N PRO A 449 2.21 -16.19 -1.94
CA PRO A 449 0.80 -16.16 -1.56
C PRO A 449 -0.09 -15.53 -2.65
N ALA A 450 0.35 -14.42 -3.24
CA ALA A 450 -0.35 -13.75 -4.33
C ALA A 450 -0.36 -14.56 -5.63
N THR A 451 0.67 -15.38 -5.84
CA THR A 451 0.84 -16.21 -7.04
C THR A 451 -0.06 -17.45 -7.02
N ILE A 452 -0.25 -18.08 -5.85
CA ILE A 452 -1.14 -19.25 -5.68
C ILE A 452 -2.62 -18.81 -5.64
N LEU A 453 -2.89 -17.60 -5.14
CA LEU A 453 -4.23 -17.11 -4.88
C LEU A 453 -5.26 -17.31 -6.01
N PRO A 454 -4.97 -17.00 -7.29
CA PRO A 454 -6.00 -17.10 -8.33
C PRO A 454 -6.44 -18.54 -8.56
N PHE A 455 -5.55 -19.53 -8.43
CA PHE A 455 -5.91 -20.94 -8.55
C PHE A 455 -6.89 -21.37 -7.45
N SER A 456 -6.66 -20.89 -6.22
CA SER A 456 -7.56 -21.14 -5.09
C SER A 456 -8.91 -20.42 -5.23
N VAL A 457 -8.92 -19.16 -5.65
CA VAL A 457 -10.15 -18.34 -5.69
C VAL A 457 -11.02 -18.72 -6.87
N LEU A 458 -10.41 -18.97 -8.03
CA LEU A 458 -11.11 -19.31 -9.27
C LEU A 458 -11.37 -20.82 -9.40
N ASN A 459 -10.93 -21.61 -8.42
CA ASN A 459 -11.02 -23.07 -8.41
C ASN A 459 -10.47 -23.69 -9.72
N TYR A 460 -9.27 -23.26 -10.11
CA TYR A 460 -8.60 -23.70 -11.33
C TYR A 460 -7.39 -24.56 -10.98
N ASP A 461 -7.33 -25.77 -11.54
CA ASP A 461 -6.18 -26.65 -11.38
C ASP A 461 -5.07 -26.27 -12.38
N PRO A 462 -3.87 -25.88 -11.89
CA PRO A 462 -2.78 -25.52 -12.77
C PRO A 462 -2.27 -26.74 -13.59
N PRO A 463 -1.76 -26.50 -14.81
CA PRO A 463 -1.01 -27.52 -15.52
C PRO A 463 0.22 -27.89 -14.69
N GLN A 464 0.55 -29.19 -14.65
CA GLN A 464 1.62 -29.72 -13.79
C GLN A 464 1.43 -29.34 -12.30
N LYS A 465 0.20 -29.44 -11.80
CA LYS A 465 -0.21 -29.06 -10.44
C LYS A 465 0.80 -29.42 -9.35
N ASP A 466 1.28 -30.66 -9.33
CA ASP A 466 2.23 -31.13 -8.31
C ASP A 466 3.60 -30.43 -8.41
N GLU A 467 4.10 -30.18 -9.62
CA GLU A 467 5.37 -29.47 -9.85
C GLU A 467 5.24 -28.00 -9.44
N PHE A 468 4.14 -27.36 -9.84
CA PHE A 468 3.85 -25.97 -9.51
C PHE A 468 3.72 -25.74 -7.99
N LEU A 469 2.86 -26.53 -7.32
CA LEU A 469 2.63 -26.41 -5.88
C LEU A 469 3.87 -26.85 -5.09
N GLY A 470 4.56 -27.89 -5.56
CA GLY A 470 5.83 -28.34 -5.02
C GLY A 470 6.90 -27.26 -5.04
N ALA A 471 7.08 -26.57 -6.18
CA ALA A 471 8.02 -25.46 -6.32
C ALA A 471 7.70 -24.30 -5.36
N CYS A 472 6.41 -23.93 -5.27
CA CYS A 472 5.96 -22.89 -4.33
C CYS A 472 6.27 -23.23 -2.87
N VAL A 473 5.94 -24.45 -2.44
CA VAL A 473 6.19 -24.90 -1.08
C VAL A 473 7.68 -25.04 -0.78
N GLN A 474 8.47 -25.53 -1.74
CA GLN A 474 9.93 -25.61 -1.60
C GLN A 474 10.56 -24.22 -1.45
N CYS A 475 10.08 -23.22 -2.20
CA CYS A 475 10.52 -21.83 -2.09
C CYS A 475 10.23 -21.27 -0.68
N LEU A 476 9.02 -21.48 -0.17
CA LEU A 476 8.63 -21.07 1.19
C LEU A 476 9.43 -21.81 2.27
N ASN A 477 9.71 -23.10 2.08
CA ASN A 477 10.45 -23.91 3.05
C ASN A 477 11.94 -23.58 3.09
N SER A 478 12.53 -23.25 1.95
CA SER A 478 13.94 -22.85 1.81
C SER A 478 14.20 -21.44 2.34
N TYR A 479 13.15 -20.63 2.52
CA TYR A 479 13.28 -19.27 2.98
C TYR A 479 13.78 -19.21 4.43
N LYS A 480 14.96 -18.59 4.62
CA LYS A 480 15.61 -18.43 5.94
C LYS A 480 14.98 -17.31 6.78
N GLY A 481 14.17 -16.43 6.19
CA GLY A 481 13.47 -15.37 6.90
C GLY A 481 12.21 -15.87 7.62
N LYS A 482 11.55 -14.98 8.37
CA LYS A 482 10.30 -15.31 9.07
C LYS A 482 9.13 -14.70 8.31
N LEU A 483 8.28 -15.55 7.74
CA LEU A 483 6.97 -15.11 7.25
C LEU A 483 6.02 -14.87 8.43
N ASP A 484 5.11 -13.91 8.26
CA ASP A 484 4.06 -13.63 9.23
C ASP A 484 3.11 -14.83 9.36
N PRO A 485 2.69 -15.19 10.59
CA PRO A 485 1.71 -16.24 10.83
C PRO A 485 0.44 -16.12 9.96
N VAL A 486 -0.14 -14.92 9.85
CA VAL A 486 -1.34 -14.69 9.02
C VAL A 486 -1.09 -15.04 7.55
N THR A 487 0.08 -14.67 7.00
CA THR A 487 0.46 -14.99 5.62
C THR A 487 0.59 -16.50 5.41
N LEU A 488 1.24 -17.20 6.35
CA LEU A 488 1.38 -18.66 6.28
C LEU A 488 0.05 -19.38 6.37
N VAL A 489 -0.87 -18.87 7.19
CA VAL A 489 -2.24 -19.39 7.25
C VAL A 489 -2.98 -19.21 5.93
N PHE A 490 -2.85 -18.03 5.30
CA PHE A 490 -3.46 -17.77 4.01
C PHE A 490 -2.93 -18.70 2.91
N VAL A 491 -1.62 -18.96 2.91
CA VAL A 491 -1.02 -19.97 2.02
C VAL A 491 -1.58 -21.35 2.32
N GLY A 492 -1.62 -21.76 3.59
CA GLY A 492 -2.17 -23.05 3.98
C GLY A 492 -3.63 -23.24 3.54
N PHE A 493 -4.45 -22.19 3.65
CA PHE A 493 -5.81 -22.18 3.13
C PHE A 493 -5.84 -22.35 1.61
N SER A 494 -5.05 -21.56 0.88
CA SER A 494 -5.00 -21.61 -0.59
C SER A 494 -4.49 -22.95 -1.14
N LEU A 495 -3.65 -23.65 -0.37
CA LEU A 495 -3.20 -25.00 -0.72
C LEU A 495 -4.26 -26.06 -0.41
N ALA A 496 -4.98 -25.91 0.70
CA ALA A 496 -6.03 -26.83 1.09
C ALA A 496 -7.23 -26.81 0.13
N THR A 497 -7.60 -25.64 -0.39
CA THR A 497 -8.62 -25.49 -1.45
C THR A 497 -8.19 -26.18 -2.75
N LEU A 498 -6.89 -26.23 -3.02
CA LEU A 498 -6.29 -26.96 -4.13
C LEU A 498 -6.00 -28.43 -3.79
N GLU A 499 -6.49 -28.94 -2.66
CA GLU A 499 -6.29 -30.32 -2.20
C GLU A 499 -4.81 -30.73 -2.03
N TYR A 500 -3.92 -29.76 -1.76
CA TYR A 500 -2.49 -29.97 -1.57
C TYR A 500 -2.09 -29.75 -0.11
N PHE A 501 -1.54 -30.80 0.53
CA PHE A 501 -1.30 -30.82 1.97
C PHE A 501 0.18 -31.06 2.32
N PRO A 502 1.04 -30.04 2.22
CA PRO A 502 2.46 -30.17 2.50
C PRO A 502 2.74 -30.37 4.00
N GLU A 503 3.19 -31.56 4.37
CA GLU A 503 3.37 -31.97 5.76
C GLU A 503 4.29 -31.04 6.55
N ASP A 504 5.41 -30.60 5.96
CA ASP A 504 6.38 -29.71 6.62
C ASP A 504 5.79 -28.33 6.95
N LEU A 505 4.97 -27.78 6.05
CA LEU A 505 4.33 -26.49 6.26
C LEU A 505 3.27 -26.60 7.36
N LEU A 506 2.46 -27.66 7.31
CA LEU A 506 1.45 -27.94 8.35
C LEU A 506 2.10 -28.11 9.72
N LYS A 507 3.16 -28.92 9.83
CA LYS A 507 3.94 -29.08 11.06
C LYS A 507 4.44 -27.75 11.61
N LYS A 508 4.92 -26.84 10.74
CA LYS A 508 5.36 -25.49 11.14
C LYS A 508 4.20 -24.64 11.69
N MET A 509 3.04 -24.66 11.02
CA MET A 509 1.85 -23.88 11.39
C MET A 509 1.20 -24.34 12.70
N PHE A 510 1.25 -25.63 13.02
CA PHE A 510 0.61 -26.16 14.23
C PHE A 510 1.55 -26.26 15.45
N THR A 511 2.69 -25.56 15.42
CA THR A 511 3.55 -25.46 16.61
C THR A 511 2.97 -24.49 17.64
N ILE A 512 3.14 -24.78 18.94
CA ILE A 512 2.73 -23.88 20.04
C ILE A 512 3.32 -22.48 19.86
N LYS A 513 4.57 -22.40 19.39
CA LYS A 513 5.26 -21.14 19.12
C LYS A 513 4.61 -20.35 17.97
N PHE A 514 4.13 -21.03 16.93
CA PHE A 514 3.40 -20.38 15.85
C PHE A 514 2.04 -19.87 16.33
N LEU A 515 1.27 -20.73 17.01
CA LEU A 515 -0.06 -20.38 17.50
C LEU A 515 -0.01 -19.20 18.48
N ALA A 516 0.94 -19.19 19.42
CA ALA A 516 1.13 -18.06 20.33
C ALA A 516 1.48 -16.74 19.58
N ARG A 517 2.23 -16.82 18.47
CA ARG A 517 2.50 -15.64 17.63
C ARG A 517 1.27 -15.21 16.85
N LEU A 518 0.47 -16.16 16.35
CA LEU A 518 -0.79 -15.87 15.66
C LEU A 518 -1.77 -15.21 16.64
N ASP A 519 -1.96 -15.75 17.84
CA ASP A 519 -2.84 -15.19 18.86
C ASP A 519 -2.43 -13.74 19.22
N SER A 520 -1.13 -13.50 19.44
CA SER A 520 -0.62 -12.15 19.66
C SER A 520 -0.86 -11.22 18.47
N GLN A 521 -0.77 -11.72 17.23
CA GLN A 521 -1.13 -10.94 16.05
C GLN A 521 -2.61 -10.59 16.03
N LEU A 522 -3.47 -11.53 16.44
CA LEU A 522 -4.93 -11.39 16.43
C LEU A 522 -5.47 -10.51 17.57
N GLU A 523 -4.84 -10.49 18.75
CA GLU A 523 -5.26 -9.65 19.88
C GLU A 523 -5.01 -8.15 19.63
N ASN A 524 -4.01 -7.81 18.82
CA ASN A 524 -3.63 -6.42 18.50
C ASN A 524 -4.41 -5.83 17.30
N VAL A 525 -5.45 -6.53 16.85
CA VAL A 525 -6.20 -6.22 15.63
C VAL A 525 -7.26 -5.16 15.87
N GLY A 526 -6.85 -3.90 15.75
CA GLY A 526 -7.76 -2.76 15.52
C GLY A 526 -7.83 -2.31 14.07
N VAL A 527 -7.02 -2.90 13.18
CA VAL A 527 -6.92 -2.57 11.75
C VAL A 527 -6.71 -3.87 10.97
N MET A 528 -7.79 -4.44 10.42
CA MET A 528 -7.70 -5.49 9.40
C MET A 528 -8.22 -4.92 8.10
N THR A 529 -7.53 -5.26 7.01
CA THR A 529 -8.16 -5.21 5.70
C THR A 529 -9.34 -6.20 5.66
N GLY A 530 -10.37 -5.94 4.85
CA GLY A 530 -11.56 -6.81 4.76
C GLY A 530 -11.23 -8.29 4.48
N ALA A 531 -10.15 -8.56 3.72
CA ALA A 531 -9.64 -9.90 3.47
C ALA A 531 -9.14 -10.62 4.74
N GLN A 532 -8.50 -9.90 5.67
CA GLN A 532 -8.00 -10.49 6.91
C GLN A 532 -9.12 -10.73 7.94
N GLN A 533 -10.22 -9.97 7.90
CA GLN A 533 -11.44 -10.28 8.66
C GLN A 533 -12.12 -11.55 8.14
N GLN A 534 -12.08 -11.78 6.83
CA GLN A 534 -12.62 -12.99 6.21
C GLN A 534 -11.76 -14.22 6.55
N ILE A 535 -10.42 -14.06 6.58
CA ILE A 535 -9.48 -15.07 7.11
C ILE A 535 -9.72 -15.30 8.61
N TYR A 536 -10.01 -14.27 9.39
CA TYR A 536 -10.35 -14.39 10.80
C TYR A 536 -11.64 -15.20 11.01
N LYS A 537 -12.67 -14.93 10.21
CA LYS A 537 -13.93 -15.67 10.24
C LYS A 537 -13.71 -17.14 9.84
N MET A 538 -12.94 -17.36 8.78
CA MET A 538 -12.57 -18.68 8.27
C MET A 538 -11.72 -19.47 9.26
N LEU A 539 -10.73 -18.86 9.90
CA LEU A 539 -9.91 -19.49 10.94
C LEU A 539 -10.68 -19.76 12.21
N ALA A 540 -11.55 -18.83 12.61
CA ALA A 540 -12.46 -19.06 13.72
C ALA A 540 -13.37 -20.24 13.39
N GLU A 541 -13.92 -20.35 12.18
CA GLU A 541 -14.75 -21.49 11.76
C GLU A 541 -13.95 -22.81 11.69
N ILE A 542 -12.73 -22.80 11.15
CA ILE A 542 -11.84 -23.97 11.04
C ILE A 542 -11.35 -24.44 12.43
N LEU A 543 -11.01 -23.52 13.34
CA LEU A 543 -10.44 -23.84 14.65
C LEU A 543 -11.50 -24.00 15.77
N GLY A 544 -12.80 -24.00 15.46
CA GLY A 544 -13.87 -24.33 16.42
C GLY A 544 -14.56 -23.14 17.12
N GLY A 545 -14.45 -21.95 16.53
CA GLY A 545 -15.12 -20.71 16.92
C GLY A 545 -14.46 -20.01 18.10
N HIS A 546 -15.08 -18.91 18.55
CA HIS A 546 -14.66 -18.09 19.72
C HIS A 546 -14.58 -18.86 21.05
N ARG A 547 -14.83 -20.17 21.05
CA ARG A 547 -14.75 -21.07 22.21
C ARG A 547 -13.43 -21.84 22.31
N CYS A 548 -12.62 -21.90 21.24
CA CYS A 548 -11.37 -22.65 21.23
C CYS A 548 -10.11 -21.79 21.52
N VAL A 549 -10.24 -20.46 21.51
CA VAL A 549 -9.20 -19.54 22.01
C VAL A 549 -9.67 -18.96 23.34
N LYS A 550 -9.42 -19.70 24.42
CA LYS A 550 -9.44 -19.17 25.79
C LYS A 550 -8.21 -19.68 26.54
N ALA A 551 -7.53 -18.79 27.24
CA ALA A 551 -6.31 -19.05 28.01
C ALA A 551 -6.49 -20.06 29.18
N SER A 552 -7.70 -20.53 29.44
CA SER A 552 -8.04 -21.70 30.26
C SER A 552 -9.56 -21.80 30.36
N THR A 553 -10.10 -23.02 30.31
CA THR A 553 -11.50 -23.27 30.67
C THR A 553 -11.59 -24.46 31.62
N LEU A 554 -12.28 -24.24 32.74
CA LEU A 554 -12.77 -25.28 33.63
C LEU A 554 -13.89 -26.05 32.91
N SER A 555 -13.89 -27.38 33.05
CA SER A 555 -14.99 -28.21 32.56
C SER A 555 -16.29 -27.91 33.34
N PRO A 556 -17.46 -28.39 32.88
CA PRO A 556 -18.74 -28.29 33.61
C PRO A 556 -18.72 -28.91 35.02
N TYR A 557 -17.62 -29.59 35.39
CA TYR A 557 -17.39 -30.23 36.68
C TYR A 557 -16.22 -29.60 37.47
N TYR A 558 -15.77 -28.40 37.12
CA TYR A 558 -14.70 -27.66 37.81
C TYR A 558 -13.33 -28.35 37.90
N HIS A 559 -12.90 -29.04 36.83
CA HIS A 559 -11.52 -29.53 36.71
C HIS A 559 -10.75 -28.84 35.59
N THR A 560 -9.46 -28.57 35.84
CA THR A 560 -8.47 -28.07 34.89
C THR A 560 -7.91 -29.26 34.11
N VAL A 561 -8.24 -29.41 32.82
CA VAL A 561 -7.79 -30.54 32.01
C VAL A 561 -6.50 -30.19 31.26
N GLY A 562 -5.41 -30.90 31.60
CA GLY A 562 -4.15 -30.88 30.88
C GLY A 562 -4.12 -31.84 29.68
N LYS A 563 -3.29 -31.50 28.69
CA LYS A 563 -3.00 -32.17 27.41
C LYS A 563 -3.15 -33.71 27.36
N SER A 564 -3.77 -34.22 26.29
CA SER A 564 -3.17 -34.98 25.16
C SER A 564 -4.24 -35.86 24.44
N PRO A 565 -3.93 -36.63 23.38
CA PRO A 565 -3.97 -36.14 22.00
C PRO A 565 -4.77 -37.08 21.08
N ASP A 566 -5.99 -36.74 20.70
CA ASP A 566 -6.71 -37.49 19.65
C ASP A 566 -7.62 -36.55 18.86
N THR A 567 -7.05 -35.77 17.95
CA THR A 567 -7.82 -34.87 17.06
C THR A 567 -7.33 -34.86 15.62
N ALA A 568 -6.56 -35.87 15.19
CA ALA A 568 -6.19 -35.98 13.79
C ALA A 568 -7.40 -36.37 12.91
N SER A 569 -8.34 -37.22 13.35
CA SER A 569 -9.39 -37.73 12.43
C SER A 569 -10.68 -36.90 12.37
N SER A 570 -11.00 -36.08 13.38
CA SER A 570 -12.25 -35.29 13.39
C SER A 570 -12.13 -33.90 12.75
N PHE A 571 -10.90 -33.41 12.56
CA PHE A 571 -10.62 -32.13 11.91
C PHE A 571 -10.76 -32.23 10.37
N TRP A 572 -10.26 -33.31 9.77
CA TRP A 572 -10.36 -33.56 8.33
C TRP A 572 -11.80 -33.71 7.85
N ALA A 573 -12.65 -34.40 8.63
CA ALA A 573 -14.07 -34.56 8.33
C ALA A 573 -14.86 -33.22 8.35
N ARG A 574 -14.36 -32.21 9.09
CA ARG A 574 -14.97 -30.86 9.14
C ARG A 574 -14.47 -29.96 8.01
N LEU A 575 -13.22 -30.11 7.59
CA LEU A 575 -12.67 -29.40 6.42
C LEU A 575 -13.41 -29.81 5.13
N THR A 576 -13.71 -31.10 4.95
CA THR A 576 -14.52 -31.60 3.82
C THR A 576 -15.96 -31.10 3.79
N ARG A 577 -16.53 -30.68 4.94
CA ARG A 577 -17.91 -30.14 4.99
C ARG A 577 -18.01 -28.67 4.63
N ILE A 578 -16.90 -27.93 4.64
CA ILE A 578 -16.86 -26.50 4.29
C ILE A 578 -16.55 -26.31 2.80
N VAL A 579 -15.91 -27.29 2.16
CA VAL A 579 -15.64 -27.28 0.69
C VAL A 579 -16.89 -27.64 -0.14
N PHE A 580 -17.91 -28.23 0.48
CA PHE A 580 -19.21 -28.46 -0.15
C PHE A 580 -20.32 -27.84 0.70
N PHE A 581 -20.47 -26.51 0.67
CA PHE A 581 -21.75 -25.77 0.69
C PHE A 581 -21.54 -24.26 0.56
#